data_AF-A0A6P4EP88-F1
#
_entry.id   AF-A0A6P4EP88-F1
#
_cell.length_a   1.000
_cell.length_b   1.000
_cell.length_c   1.000
_cell.angle_alpha   90.00
_cell.angle_beta   90.00
_cell.angle_gamma   90.00
#
_symmetry.space_group_name_H-M   'P 1'
#
loop_
_entity.id
_entity.type
_entity.pdbx_description
1 polymer ?
#
loop_
_entity_poly.entity_id
_entity_poly.type
_entity_poly.pdbx_seq_one_letter_code
_entity_poly.pdbx_strand_id
1 'polypeptide(L)'
;MLIQLKNLEVLEITSTHHAAEDESNFILPFLESCQNLRSITLHRYYGFLSKDYLNEILTIIKLLKDPEINPPFELIGMWCDFESLNQLHGYDDAFLQLRRIKQEEFESDEDDIVLNEDFWEKFKSDLINWKLRDNDNSSDSDEENN
;
A
#
# COMPACT_ATOMS: atom_id res chain seq x y z
N MET A 1 -16.87 -12.88 5.62
CA MET A 1 -15.62 -12.88 4.83
C MET A 1 -15.90 -12.13 3.53
N LEU A 2 -15.39 -10.91 3.38
CA LEU A 2 -15.75 -10.01 2.26
C LEU A 2 -15.30 -10.53 0.88
N ILE A 3 -14.31 -11.42 0.84
CA ILE A 3 -13.78 -12.02 -0.41
C ILE A 3 -14.80 -12.87 -1.20
N GLN A 4 -16.00 -13.11 -0.65
CA GLN A 4 -17.10 -13.78 -1.35
C GLN A 4 -17.87 -12.85 -2.29
N LEU A 5 -17.65 -11.54 -2.22
CA LEU A 5 -18.30 -10.53 -3.05
C LEU A 5 -17.68 -10.51 -4.46
N LYS A 6 -18.07 -11.44 -5.33
CA LYS A 6 -17.50 -11.59 -6.68
C LYS A 6 -17.65 -10.37 -7.59
N ASN A 7 -18.63 -9.51 -7.31
CA ASN A 7 -18.87 -8.26 -8.04
C ASN A 7 -18.27 -7.03 -7.33
N LEU A 8 -17.42 -7.23 -6.33
CA LEU A 8 -16.74 -6.13 -5.65
C LEU A 8 -15.80 -5.44 -6.65
N GLU A 9 -16.06 -4.16 -6.92
CA GLU A 9 -15.23 -3.32 -7.80
C GLU A 9 -14.31 -2.41 -6.99
N VAL A 10 -14.81 -1.85 -5.88
CA VAL A 10 -14.11 -0.85 -5.08
C VAL A 10 -14.18 -1.26 -3.61
N LEU A 11 -13.04 -1.25 -2.94
CA LEU A 11 -12.93 -1.47 -1.50
C LEU A 11 -12.27 -0.26 -0.86
N GLU A 12 -12.94 0.34 0.12
CA GLU A 12 -12.42 1.46 0.88
C GLU A 12 -12.35 1.07 2.36
N ILE A 13 -11.18 1.28 2.96
CA ILE A 13 -10.92 0.97 4.36
C ILE A 13 -10.45 2.25 5.05
N THR A 14 -11.31 2.75 5.94
CA THR A 14 -11.14 4.03 6.64
C THR A 14 -10.65 3.88 8.09
N SER A 15 -10.50 2.64 8.56
CA SER A 15 -10.11 2.33 9.94
C SER A 15 -8.70 2.82 10.27
N THR A 16 -8.51 3.23 11.53
CA THR A 16 -7.26 3.71 12.12
C THR A 16 -6.60 2.63 12.96
N HIS A 17 -5.54 1.98 12.47
CA HIS A 17 -4.70 1.13 13.31
C HIS A 17 -3.31 0.94 12.69
N HIS A 18 -2.35 0.48 13.49
CA HIS A 18 -0.98 0.22 13.04
C HIS A 18 -0.92 -1.14 12.34
N ALA A 19 -1.46 -1.16 11.12
CA ALA A 19 -1.65 -2.39 10.34
C ALA A 19 -0.35 -3.15 10.04
N ALA A 20 0.82 -2.51 10.08
CA ALA A 20 2.11 -3.21 9.98
C ALA A 20 2.33 -4.25 11.09
N GLU A 21 1.72 -4.06 12.27
CA GLU A 21 1.84 -4.99 13.41
C GLU A 21 0.57 -5.83 13.60
N ASP A 22 -0.58 -5.25 13.29
CA ASP A 22 -1.89 -5.80 13.67
C ASP A 22 -2.60 -6.58 12.55
N GLU A 23 -2.21 -6.38 11.28
CA GLU A 23 -2.96 -6.90 10.13
C GLU A 23 -2.15 -7.86 9.26
N SER A 24 -2.79 -8.96 8.86
CA SER A 24 -2.26 -9.88 7.86
C SER A 24 -2.43 -9.35 6.44
N ASN A 25 -1.69 -9.90 5.48
CA ASN A 25 -1.72 -9.55 4.04
C ASN A 25 -3.11 -9.80 3.41
N PHE A 26 -4.07 -8.90 3.59
CA PHE A 26 -5.45 -9.07 3.15
C PHE A 26 -5.68 -8.67 1.68
N ILE A 27 -4.83 -7.83 1.07
CA ILE A 27 -5.00 -7.39 -0.32
C ILE A 27 -4.95 -8.57 -1.29
N LEU A 28 -4.02 -9.51 -1.10
CA LEU A 28 -3.83 -10.63 -2.02
C LEU A 28 -5.07 -11.53 -2.11
N PRO A 29 -5.68 -11.99 -0.99
CA PRO A 29 -6.95 -12.72 -1.03
C PRO A 29 -8.09 -11.99 -1.77
N PHE A 30 -8.14 -10.66 -1.69
CA PHE A 30 -9.12 -9.87 -2.43
C PHE A 30 -8.84 -9.90 -3.93
N LEU A 31 -7.58 -9.72 -4.36
CA LEU A 31 -7.18 -9.79 -5.77
C LEU A 31 -7.50 -11.15 -6.40
N GLU A 32 -7.21 -12.24 -5.67
CA GLU A 32 -7.49 -13.60 -6.14
C GLU A 32 -8.99 -13.91 -6.22
N SER A 33 -9.77 -13.40 -5.26
CA SER A 33 -11.18 -13.77 -5.13
C SER A 33 -12.13 -12.85 -5.89
N CYS A 34 -11.77 -11.58 -6.07
CA CYS A 34 -12.62 -10.52 -6.61
C CYS A 34 -12.03 -10.02 -7.93
N GLN A 35 -12.29 -10.74 -9.03
CA GLN A 35 -11.69 -10.44 -10.34
C GLN A 35 -12.07 -9.05 -10.88
N ASN A 36 -13.26 -8.55 -10.49
CA ASN A 36 -13.76 -7.22 -10.87
C ASN A 36 -13.18 -6.09 -10.01
N LEU A 37 -12.41 -6.40 -8.97
CA LEU A 37 -11.83 -5.39 -8.10
C LEU A 37 -10.85 -4.54 -8.92
N ARG A 38 -11.12 -3.24 -8.94
CA ARG A 38 -10.34 -2.23 -9.64
C ARG A 38 -9.57 -1.31 -8.70
N SER A 39 -10.04 -1.13 -7.47
CA SER A 39 -9.34 -0.28 -6.52
C SER A 39 -9.48 -0.69 -5.06
N ILE A 40 -8.41 -0.44 -4.31
CA ILE A 40 -8.40 -0.47 -2.84
C ILE A 40 -7.90 0.88 -2.34
N THR A 41 -8.66 1.47 -1.42
CA THR A 41 -8.28 2.71 -0.73
C THR A 41 -8.02 2.44 0.75
N LEU A 42 -6.85 2.85 1.23
CA LEU A 42 -6.41 2.72 2.61
C LEU A 42 -6.15 4.11 3.21
N HIS A 43 -7.00 4.56 4.13
CA HIS A 43 -6.88 5.92 4.68
C HIS A 43 -5.79 5.97 5.76
N ARG A 44 -5.78 5.00 6.67
CA ARG A 44 -5.03 5.15 7.93
C ARG A 44 -4.26 3.88 8.32
N TYR A 45 -3.62 3.27 7.32
CA TYR A 45 -2.81 2.04 7.41
C TYR A 45 -1.31 2.37 7.37
N TYR A 46 -0.72 2.64 8.54
CA TYR A 46 0.70 2.99 8.65
C TYR A 46 1.61 1.79 8.47
N GLY A 47 2.71 1.97 7.73
CA GLY A 47 3.77 0.98 7.57
C GLY A 47 3.34 -0.34 6.90
N PHE A 48 2.07 -0.44 6.48
CA PHE A 48 1.49 -1.67 5.96
C PHE A 48 1.97 -2.01 4.55
N LEU A 49 2.07 -1.01 3.67
CA LEU A 49 2.55 -1.17 2.31
C LEU A 49 4.08 -1.10 2.27
N SER A 50 4.73 -2.22 2.59
CA SER A 50 6.16 -2.40 2.37
C SER A 50 6.48 -2.59 0.88
N LYS A 51 7.74 -2.40 0.53
CA LYS A 51 8.26 -2.65 -0.83
C LYS A 51 8.01 -4.09 -1.29
N ASP A 52 8.29 -5.07 -0.44
CA ASP A 52 8.09 -6.48 -0.76
C ASP A 52 6.61 -6.79 -0.96
N TYR A 53 5.75 -6.23 -0.12
CA TYR A 53 4.32 -6.46 -0.25
C TYR A 53 3.75 -5.86 -1.54
N LEU A 54 4.21 -4.68 -1.95
CA LEU A 54 3.85 -4.11 -3.25
C LEU A 54 4.37 -4.94 -4.42
N ASN A 55 5.56 -5.54 -4.32
CA ASN A 55 6.07 -6.46 -5.35
C ASN A 55 5.21 -7.71 -5.48
N GLU A 56 4.75 -8.28 -4.35
CA GLU A 56 3.81 -9.40 -4.34
C GLU A 56 2.48 -9.01 -5.00
N ILE A 57 1.92 -7.85 -4.63
CA ILE A 57 0.69 -7.32 -5.23
C ILE A 57 0.86 -7.17 -6.74
N LEU A 58 1.94 -6.53 -7.20
CA LEU A 58 2.21 -6.33 -8.62
C LEU A 58 2.36 -7.67 -9.37
N THR A 59 3.05 -8.63 -8.77
CA THR A 59 3.23 -9.97 -9.36
C THR A 59 1.89 -10.68 -9.53
N ILE A 60 1.03 -10.65 -8.51
CA ILE A 60 -0.30 -11.25 -8.58
C ILE A 60 -1.17 -10.55 -9.64
N ILE A 61 -1.16 -9.21 -9.70
CA ILE A 61 -1.91 -8.49 -10.74
C ILE A 61 -1.45 -8.89 -12.14
N LYS A 62 -0.13 -8.97 -12.38
CA LYS A 62 0.44 -9.41 -13.66
C LYS A 62 0.06 -10.85 -14.04
N LEU A 63 -0.19 -11.71 -13.06
CA LEU A 63 -0.65 -13.08 -13.30
C LEU A 63 -2.15 -13.17 -13.59
N LEU A 64 -2.95 -12.26 -13.03
CA LEU A 64 -4.41 -12.33 -13.06
C LEU A 64 -5.07 -11.44 -14.12
N LYS A 65 -4.41 -10.36 -14.55
CA LYS A 65 -5.00 -9.34 -15.42
C LYS A 65 -4.17 -9.11 -16.67
N ASP A 66 -4.86 -8.87 -17.78
CA ASP A 66 -4.26 -8.45 -19.05
C ASP A 66 -4.46 -6.93 -19.20
N PRO A 67 -3.40 -6.12 -19.28
CA PRO A 67 -3.51 -4.65 -19.32
C PRO A 67 -4.18 -4.12 -20.60
N GLU A 68 -4.24 -4.92 -21.68
CA GLU A 68 -4.96 -4.53 -22.91
C GLU A 68 -6.49 -4.65 -22.75
N ILE A 69 -6.94 -5.45 -21.77
CA ILE A 69 -8.35 -5.74 -21.52
C ILE A 69 -8.83 -5.09 -20.22
N ASN A 70 -7.99 -5.11 -19.19
CA ASN A 70 -8.29 -4.64 -17.86
C ASN A 70 -7.60 -3.30 -17.60
N PRO A 71 -8.32 -2.30 -17.05
CA PRO A 71 -7.66 -1.10 -16.59
C PRO A 71 -6.69 -1.43 -15.44
N PRO A 72 -5.65 -0.58 -15.24
CA PRO A 72 -4.73 -0.72 -14.12
C PRO A 72 -5.47 -0.78 -12.79
N PHE A 73 -4.97 -1.60 -11.87
CA PHE A 73 -5.48 -1.63 -10.51
C PHE A 73 -4.98 -0.39 -9.75
N GLU A 74 -5.87 0.30 -9.04
CA GLU A 74 -5.52 1.47 -8.25
C GLU A 74 -5.33 1.08 -6.78
N LEU A 75 -4.12 1.26 -6.27
CA LEU A 75 -3.85 1.20 -4.84
C LEU A 75 -3.66 2.61 -4.30
N ILE A 76 -4.63 3.02 -3.48
CA ILE A 76 -4.77 4.39 -3.03
C ILE A 76 -4.46 4.45 -1.53
N GLY A 77 -3.58 5.36 -1.13
CA GLY A 77 -3.08 5.47 0.24
C GLY A 77 -2.95 6.92 0.67
N MET A 78 -3.53 7.29 1.82
CA MET A 78 -3.43 8.68 2.33
C MET A 78 -2.10 8.89 3.09
N TRP A 79 -1.63 7.88 3.82
CA TRP A 79 -0.38 7.92 4.59
C TRP A 79 0.69 6.94 4.06
N CYS A 80 0.78 6.82 2.74
CA CYS A 80 1.81 6.02 2.07
C CYS A 80 2.77 6.90 1.28
N ASP A 81 4.06 6.65 1.42
CA ASP A 81 5.12 7.27 0.61
C ASP A 81 5.30 6.49 -0.70
N PHE A 82 4.32 6.62 -1.61
CA PHE A 82 4.38 5.96 -2.91
C PHE A 82 5.47 6.51 -3.83
N GLU A 83 6.00 7.71 -3.60
CA GLU A 83 7.12 8.23 -4.39
C GLU A 83 8.37 7.38 -4.21
N SER A 84 8.63 6.90 -2.98
CA SER A 84 9.70 5.94 -2.73
C SER A 84 9.44 4.54 -3.31
N LEU A 85 8.15 4.20 -3.51
CA LEU A 85 7.70 2.88 -3.98
C LEU A 85 7.45 2.84 -5.49
N ASN A 86 7.44 3.97 -6.19
CA ASN A 86 7.42 4.01 -7.66
C ASN A 86 8.77 3.59 -8.27
N GLN A 87 9.83 3.45 -7.46
CA GLN A 87 11.16 3.00 -7.88
C GLN A 87 11.35 1.48 -7.77
N LEU A 88 10.27 0.72 -7.60
CA LEU A 88 10.34 -0.74 -7.56
C LEU A 88 10.87 -1.31 -8.88
N HIS A 89 11.80 -2.26 -8.79
CA HIS A 89 12.36 -2.90 -9.98
C HIS A 89 11.24 -3.67 -10.71
N GLY A 90 10.93 -3.27 -11.94
CA GLY A 90 9.86 -3.87 -12.74
C GLY A 90 8.46 -3.35 -12.43
N TYR A 91 8.37 -2.21 -11.73
CA TYR A 91 7.13 -1.43 -11.63
C TYR A 91 6.59 -1.10 -13.03
N ASP A 92 5.27 -1.22 -13.18
CA ASP A 92 4.57 -1.06 -14.45
C ASP A 92 3.19 -0.48 -14.20
N ASP A 93 2.99 0.77 -14.65
CA ASP A 93 1.79 1.56 -14.44
C ASP A 93 0.61 1.09 -15.30
N ALA A 94 0.85 0.22 -16.29
CA ALA A 94 -0.21 -0.48 -17.01
C ALA A 94 -0.93 -1.51 -16.14
N PHE A 95 -0.29 -2.00 -15.08
CA PHE A 95 -0.86 -3.01 -14.18
C PHE A 95 -1.28 -2.43 -12.82
N LEU A 96 -0.44 -1.59 -12.22
CA LEU A 96 -0.65 -1.05 -10.88
C LEU A 96 -0.38 0.45 -10.87
N GLN A 97 -1.38 1.23 -10.44
CA GLN A 97 -1.25 2.66 -10.21
C GLN A 97 -1.26 2.94 -8.70
N LEU A 98 -0.16 3.52 -8.22
CA LEU A 98 -0.04 3.97 -6.84
C LEU A 98 -0.46 5.44 -6.76
N ARG A 99 -1.56 5.72 -6.03
CA ARG A 99 -2.09 7.08 -5.88
C ARG A 99 -2.08 7.50 -4.43
N ARG A 100 -1.49 8.66 -4.14
CA ARG A 100 -1.61 9.29 -2.83
C ARG A 100 -2.84 10.18 -2.78
N ILE A 101 -3.67 10.05 -1.76
CA ILE A 101 -4.74 11.03 -1.52
C ILE A 101 -4.13 12.26 -0.86
N LYS A 102 -4.35 13.43 -1.44
CA LYS A 102 -3.96 14.70 -0.82
C LYS A 102 -4.90 15.01 0.33
N GLN A 103 -4.36 15.51 1.44
CA GLN A 103 -5.16 15.86 2.62
C GLN A 103 -6.29 16.87 2.30
N GLU A 104 -6.05 17.77 1.33
CA GLU A 104 -6.99 18.75 0.81
C GLU A 104 -8.27 18.12 0.22
N GLU A 105 -8.23 16.86 -0.22
CA GLU A 105 -9.40 16.13 -0.76
C GLU A 105 -10.36 15.63 0.34
N PHE A 106 -10.02 15.81 1.63
CA PHE A 106 -10.82 15.39 2.79
C PHE A 106 -11.45 16.53 3.59
N GLU A 107 -11.19 17.80 3.26
CA GLU A 107 -11.69 18.94 4.05
C GLU A 107 -13.22 19.16 3.96
N SER A 108 -14.00 18.27 3.33
CA SER A 108 -15.43 18.52 3.12
C SER A 108 -16.43 17.77 3.98
N ASP A 109 -16.11 16.66 4.66
CA ASP A 109 -17.17 15.91 5.36
C ASP A 109 -16.74 15.36 6.72
N GLU A 110 -17.16 16.09 7.75
CA GLU A 110 -17.47 15.67 9.13
C GLU A 110 -16.60 14.57 9.76
N ASP A 111 -15.41 14.98 10.23
CA ASP A 111 -14.87 14.68 11.58
C ASP A 111 -13.42 15.20 11.58
N ASP A 112 -13.25 16.44 12.05
CA ASP A 112 -11.96 17.11 12.22
C ASP A 112 -11.06 16.32 13.19
N ILE A 113 -10.38 15.30 12.69
CA ILE A 113 -9.07 14.98 13.24
C ILE A 113 -8.17 16.10 12.76
N VAL A 114 -8.00 17.10 13.61
CA VAL A 114 -6.94 18.09 13.49
C VAL A 114 -5.62 17.32 13.57
N LEU A 115 -5.12 16.88 12.40
CA LEU A 115 -3.75 16.41 12.23
C LEU A 115 -2.88 17.66 12.40
N ASN A 116 -2.60 17.98 13.66
CA ASN A 116 -1.75 19.11 14.01
C ASN A 116 -0.33 18.90 13.48
N GLU A 117 0.47 19.97 13.43
CA GLU A 117 1.86 19.88 12.96
C GLU A 117 2.66 18.81 13.73
N ASP A 118 2.38 18.62 15.03
CA ASP A 118 3.01 17.58 15.85
C ASP A 118 2.75 16.17 15.33
N PHE A 119 1.55 15.88 14.82
CA PHE A 119 1.24 14.60 14.20
C PHE A 119 2.08 14.38 12.94
N TRP A 120 2.21 15.38 12.08
CA TRP A 120 2.98 15.26 10.84
C TRP A 120 4.49 15.17 11.10
N GLU A 121 5.01 15.86 12.10
CA GLU A 121 6.40 15.74 12.52
C GLU A 121 6.68 14.37 13.13
N LYS A 122 5.75 13.85 13.94
CA LYS A 122 5.84 12.47 14.44
C LYS A 122 5.77 11.46 13.28
N PHE A 123 4.85 11.63 12.33
CA PHE A 123 4.74 10.77 11.15
C PHE A 123 6.03 10.75 10.32
N LYS A 124 6.62 11.93 10.05
CA LYS A 124 7.90 12.01 9.34
C LYS A 124 9.02 11.32 10.13
N SER A 125 9.06 11.51 11.45
CA SER A 125 10.05 10.88 12.31
C SER A 125 9.90 9.35 12.34
N ASP A 126 8.69 8.85 12.50
CA ASP A 126 8.40 7.41 12.51
C ASP A 126 8.71 6.77 11.14
N LEU A 127 8.39 7.46 10.03
CA LEU A 127 8.74 7.02 8.68
C LEU A 127 10.26 7.00 8.46
N ILE A 128 11.00 8.00 8.95
CA ILE A 128 12.47 8.03 8.89
C ILE A 128 13.07 6.89 9.71
N ASN A 129 12.59 6.69 10.94
CA ASN A 129 13.06 5.61 11.82
C ASN A 129 12.79 4.24 11.22
N TRP A 130 11.65 4.05 10.55
CA TRP A 130 11.34 2.83 9.82
C TRP A 130 12.31 2.61 8.64
N LYS A 131 12.57 3.63 7.82
CA LYS A 131 13.56 3.56 6.73
C LYS A 131 14.98 3.22 7.23
N LEU A 132 15.35 3.66 8.44
CA LEU A 132 16.63 3.34 9.05
C LEU A 132 16.72 1.87 9.50
N ARG A 133 15.61 1.29 10.00
CA ARG A 133 15.57 -0.12 10.42
C ARG A 133 15.75 -1.10 9.26
N ASP A 134 15.23 -0.78 8.07
CA ASP A 134 15.39 -1.66 6.89
C ASP A 134 16.81 -1.62 6.30
N ASN A 135 17.55 -0.52 6.48
CA ASN A 135 18.93 -0.39 5.98
C ASN A 135 19.95 -1.17 6.85
N ASP A 136 19.69 -1.34 8.15
CA ASP A 136 20.59 -2.08 9.04
C ASP A 136 20.53 -3.61 8.84
N ASN A 137 19.57 -4.13 8.08
CA ASN A 137 19.47 -5.56 7.73
C ASN A 137 20.17 -5.92 6.40
N SER A 138 20.89 -4.99 5.76
CA SER A 138 21.59 -5.24 4.47
C SER A 138 23.09 -5.52 4.60
N SER A 139 23.65 -5.65 5.80
CA SER A 139 25.05 -6.03 6.01
C SER A 139 25.15 -7.26 6.92
N ASP A 140 25.20 -8.44 6.31
CA ASP A 140 26.13 -9.53 6.66
C ASP A 140 25.66 -10.86 6.04
N SER A 141 26.30 -11.27 4.94
CA SER A 141 27.00 -12.56 4.84
C SER A 141 27.55 -12.77 3.42
N ASP A 142 28.54 -11.97 3.05
CA ASP A 142 29.62 -12.46 2.19
C ASP A 142 30.79 -12.83 3.12
N GLU A 143 31.50 -13.92 2.81
CA GLU A 143 32.55 -14.63 3.58
C GLU A 143 32.00 -15.81 4.41
N GLU A 144 32.40 -17.07 4.22
CA GLU A 144 33.70 -17.60 3.80
C GLU A 144 33.57 -18.84 2.88
N ASN A 145 34.28 -18.81 1.75
CA ASN A 145 34.79 -20.00 1.09
C ASN A 145 36.10 -20.40 1.80
N ASN A 146 36.16 -21.60 2.36
CA ASN A 146 37.33 -22.49 2.32
C ASN A 146 36.98 -23.92 2.76
#